data_AF-A0A6P4BPX0-F1
#
_entry.id   AF-A0A6P4BPX0-F1
#
_cell.length_a   1.000
_cell.length_b   1.000
_cell.length_c   1.000
_cell.angle_alpha   90.00
_cell.angle_beta   90.00
_cell.angle_gamma   90.00
#
_symmetry.space_group_name_H-M   'P 1'
#
loop_
_entity.id
_entity.type
_entity.pdbx_description
1 polymer ?
#
loop_
_entity_poly.entity_id
_entity_poly.type
_entity_poly.pdbx_seq_one_letter_code
_entity_poly.pdbx_strand_id
1 'polypeptide(L)'
;MVLARINDNWRRYKTTIKQTHFLPYKCVNEMLKNRPKSILESHFRKLIAYWRTEKIKKMSAHNKKNMAQQKFRHRKGPINFASIRARLAASKENNEPPTQAEMFVETRQSTKGKSLDEDTLDVIAHLQAENKKSKESVIRAFQSIFGKEKAGRVRCHGRVTTPTLLKKNEKIATLKQQHATEKATLENKVDVMQKEVYELKSLVKIMLQQKSSGVDLDMLATQLGSTLGNPNNDAHEEKNYVEGEIELD
;
A
#
# COMPACT_ATOMS: atom_id res chain seq x y z
N MET A 1 9.92 16.63 4.71
CA MET A 1 9.16 16.26 5.94
C MET A 1 9.32 17.29 7.07
N VAL A 2 10.48 17.95 7.20
CA VAL A 2 10.80 18.96 8.23
C VAL A 2 9.82 20.15 8.24
N LEU A 3 9.57 20.82 7.09
CA LEU A 3 8.68 21.98 7.01
C LEU A 3 7.25 21.68 7.49
N ALA A 4 6.72 20.49 7.20
CA ALA A 4 5.39 20.09 7.66
C ALA A 4 5.33 19.98 9.19
N ARG A 5 6.39 19.47 9.82
CA ARG A 5 6.49 19.36 11.28
C ARG A 5 6.63 20.72 11.95
N ILE A 6 7.43 21.61 11.36
CA ILE A 6 7.56 23.01 11.82
C ILE A 6 6.19 23.70 11.77
N ASN A 7 5.45 23.55 10.67
CA ASN A 7 4.11 24.12 10.54
C ASN A 7 3.11 23.56 11.56
N ASP A 8 3.14 22.24 11.83
CA ASP A 8 2.29 21.63 12.85
C ASP A 8 2.63 22.13 14.26
N ASN A 9 3.92 22.26 14.58
CA ASN A 9 4.40 22.83 15.84
C ASN A 9 3.95 24.29 15.98
N TRP A 10 4.11 25.10 14.95
CA TRP A 10 3.64 26.49 14.93
C TRP A 10 2.13 26.59 15.11
N ARG A 11 1.34 25.71 14.47
CA ARG A 11 -0.13 25.67 14.64
C ARG A 11 -0.50 25.33 16.09
N ARG A 12 0.16 24.34 16.71
CA ARG A 12 -0.06 23.96 18.11
C ARG A 12 0.29 25.10 19.05
N TYR A 13 1.48 25.68 18.88
CA TYR A 13 1.95 26.81 19.68
C TYR A 13 0.99 28.00 19.61
N LYS A 14 0.56 28.41 18.40
CA LYS A 14 -0.47 29.46 18.25
C LYS A 14 -1.79 29.12 18.93
N THR A 15 -2.20 27.86 18.90
CA THR A 15 -3.45 27.41 19.55
C THR A 15 -3.34 27.57 21.05
N THR A 16 -2.23 27.13 21.64
CA THR A 16 -1.93 27.31 23.07
C THR A 16 -1.94 28.79 23.44
N ILE A 17 -1.21 29.64 22.70
CA ILE A 17 -1.19 31.08 22.99
C ILE A 17 -2.59 31.68 22.94
N LYS A 18 -3.37 31.34 21.91
CA LYS A 18 -4.74 31.85 21.78
C LYS A 18 -5.61 31.44 22.96
N GLN A 19 -5.47 30.19 23.43
CA GLN A 19 -6.24 29.67 24.56
C GLN A 19 -5.86 30.29 25.90
N THR A 20 -4.57 30.54 26.15
CA THR A 20 -4.10 31.01 27.45
C THR A 20 -3.99 32.53 27.56
N HIS A 21 -3.70 33.23 26.45
CA HIS A 21 -3.38 34.67 26.49
C HIS A 21 -4.34 35.56 25.69
N PHE A 22 -5.29 34.98 24.94
CA PHE A 22 -6.28 35.75 24.18
C PHE A 22 -7.71 35.47 24.62
N LEU A 23 -8.17 34.21 24.56
CA LEU A 23 -9.55 33.85 24.88
C LEU A 23 -10.01 34.19 26.33
N PRO A 24 -9.16 34.13 27.37
CA PRO A 24 -9.61 34.41 28.74
C PRO A 24 -9.89 35.89 29.01
N TYR A 25 -9.34 36.80 28.20
CA TYR A 25 -9.37 38.24 28.45
C TYR A 25 -10.30 38.94 27.46
N LYS A 26 -11.02 39.97 27.93
CA LYS A 26 -11.91 40.77 27.06
C LYS A 26 -11.17 41.98 26.48
N CYS A 27 -10.29 42.58 27.28
CA CYS A 27 -9.62 43.83 27.01
C CYS A 27 -8.25 43.63 26.34
N VAL A 28 -7.86 44.50 25.40
CA VAL A 28 -6.50 44.43 24.79
C VAL A 28 -5.41 44.68 25.82
N ASN A 29 -5.63 45.61 26.75
CA ASN A 29 -4.66 45.93 27.81
C ASN A 29 -4.38 44.72 28.72
N GLU A 30 -5.42 43.97 29.08
CA GLU A 30 -5.28 42.74 29.87
C GLU A 30 -4.54 41.65 29.11
N MET A 31 -4.82 41.48 27.81
CA MET A 31 -4.09 40.55 26.95
C MET A 31 -2.60 40.90 26.90
N LEU A 32 -2.27 42.19 26.71
CA LEU A 32 -0.89 42.67 26.64
C LEU A 32 -0.15 42.48 27.97
N LYS A 33 -0.81 42.75 29.10
CA LYS A 33 -0.27 42.51 30.44
C LYS A 33 0.05 41.03 30.66
N ASN A 34 -0.80 40.13 30.15
CA ASN A 34 -0.64 38.68 30.27
C ASN A 34 0.07 38.05 29.06
N ARG A 35 0.86 38.83 28.30
CA ARG A 35 1.58 38.32 27.12
C ARG A 35 2.61 37.23 27.50
N PRO A 36 2.80 36.19 26.67
CA PRO A 36 3.93 35.28 26.81
C PRO A 36 5.28 36.02 26.76
N LYS A 37 6.14 35.76 27.75
CA LYS A 37 7.49 36.38 27.82
C LYS A 37 8.29 36.18 26.53
N SER A 38 8.14 35.02 25.89
CA SER A 38 8.84 34.64 24.65
C SER A 38 8.48 35.42 23.38
N ILE A 39 7.41 36.25 23.38
CA ILE A 39 6.83 36.73 22.11
C ILE A 39 7.19 38.15 21.64
N LEU A 40 7.84 39.07 22.33
CA LEU A 40 7.81 40.51 21.95
C LEU A 40 6.38 41.10 21.86
N GLU A 41 6.23 42.32 22.38
CA GLU A 41 4.92 42.95 22.45
C GLU A 41 4.35 43.32 21.08
N SER A 42 5.19 43.84 20.19
CA SER A 42 4.81 44.25 18.83
C SER A 42 4.20 43.10 18.03
N HIS A 43 4.76 41.90 18.13
CA HIS A 43 4.24 40.70 17.49
C HIS A 43 2.93 40.24 18.11
N PHE A 44 2.80 40.32 19.43
CA PHE A 44 1.56 39.94 20.11
C PHE A 44 0.41 40.89 19.77
N ARG A 45 0.65 42.20 19.67
CA ARG A 45 -0.35 43.17 19.18
C ARG A 45 -0.87 42.80 17.79
N LYS A 46 0.03 42.43 16.86
CA LYS A 46 -0.35 41.96 15.50
C LYS A 46 -1.23 40.69 15.56
N LEU A 47 -0.92 39.75 16.46
CA LEU A 47 -1.72 38.54 16.65
C LEU A 47 -3.13 38.83 17.19
N ILE A 48 -3.24 39.73 18.16
CA ILE A 48 -4.54 40.17 18.71
C ILE A 48 -5.41 40.78 17.59
N ALA A 49 -4.85 41.70 16.80
CA ALA A 49 -5.54 42.32 15.67
C ALA A 49 -6.02 41.28 14.64
N TYR A 50 -5.13 40.34 14.30
CA TYR A 50 -5.47 39.23 13.40
C TYR A 50 -6.63 38.37 13.93
N TRP A 51 -6.60 37.96 15.21
CA TRP A 51 -7.67 37.15 15.79
C TRP A 51 -9.00 37.87 15.98
N ARG A 52 -8.98 39.20 16.10
CA ARG A 52 -10.19 40.04 16.19
C ARG A 52 -10.87 40.30 14.83
N THR A 53 -10.18 40.04 13.72
CA THR A 53 -10.74 40.26 12.38
C THR A 53 -11.95 39.36 12.12
N GLU A 54 -13.03 39.93 11.58
CA GLU A 54 -14.29 39.21 11.34
C GLU A 54 -14.12 37.99 10.43
N LYS A 55 -13.27 38.09 9.41
CA LYS A 55 -12.90 36.94 8.55
C LYS A 55 -12.41 35.74 9.36
N ILE A 56 -11.51 35.98 10.32
CA ILE A 56 -10.91 34.91 11.14
C ILE A 56 -11.90 34.35 12.15
N LYS A 57 -12.77 35.19 12.73
CA LYS A 57 -13.86 34.73 13.60
C LYS A 57 -14.83 33.82 12.85
N LYS A 58 -15.30 34.24 11.67
CA LYS A 58 -16.20 33.45 10.81
C LYS A 58 -15.58 32.11 10.43
N MET A 59 -14.32 32.12 9.96
CA MET A 59 -13.59 30.88 9.65
C MET A 59 -13.45 29.96 10.87
N SER A 60 -13.13 30.52 12.05
CA SER A 60 -12.99 29.75 13.28
C SER A 60 -14.32 29.11 13.70
N ALA A 61 -15.43 29.84 13.62
CA ALA A 61 -16.76 29.33 13.95
C ALA A 61 -17.19 28.22 12.98
N HIS A 62 -16.98 28.42 11.67
CA HIS A 62 -17.27 27.42 10.66
C HIS A 62 -16.44 26.14 10.87
N ASN A 63 -15.13 26.27 11.10
CA ASN A 63 -14.27 25.12 11.40
C ASN A 63 -14.70 24.37 12.66
N LYS A 64 -15.19 25.08 13.69
CA LYS A 64 -15.72 24.44 14.91
C LYS A 64 -16.97 23.60 14.61
N LYS A 65 -17.88 24.12 13.78
CA LYS A 65 -19.06 23.37 13.30
C LYS A 65 -18.65 22.12 12.52
N ASN A 66 -17.73 22.26 11.57
CA ASN A 66 -17.23 21.13 10.77
C ASN A 66 -16.53 20.07 11.63
N MET A 67 -15.75 20.50 12.63
CA MET A 67 -15.15 19.58 13.59
C MET A 67 -16.23 18.82 14.37
N ALA A 68 -17.27 19.50 14.88
CA ALA A 68 -18.35 18.84 15.63
C ALA A 68 -19.07 17.76 14.80
N GLN A 69 -19.20 17.95 13.48
CA GLN A 69 -19.81 16.99 12.55
C GLN A 69 -18.88 15.83 12.15
N GLN A 70 -17.60 15.87 12.53
CA GLN A 70 -16.64 14.84 12.15
C GLN A 70 -16.87 13.52 12.91
N LYS A 71 -17.42 12.53 12.22
CA LYS A 71 -17.62 11.15 12.70
C LYS A 71 -16.34 10.28 12.60
N PHE A 72 -16.32 9.16 13.31
CA PHE A 72 -15.33 8.07 13.18
C PHE A 72 -13.86 8.50 13.34
N ARG A 73 -13.58 9.30 14.37
CA ARG A 73 -12.26 9.85 14.62
C ARG A 73 -11.26 8.76 15.04
N HIS A 74 -10.02 8.89 14.59
CA HIS A 74 -8.92 8.04 15.03
C HIS A 74 -8.70 8.19 16.55
N ARG A 75 -8.55 7.08 17.28
CA ARG A 75 -8.46 7.05 18.76
C ARG A 75 -7.12 6.57 19.33
N LYS A 76 -6.17 6.07 18.52
CA LYS A 76 -4.86 5.54 19.00
C LYS A 76 -3.80 6.62 19.28
N GLY A 77 -4.20 7.90 19.40
CA GLY A 77 -3.34 8.99 19.80
C GLY A 77 -2.12 9.19 18.88
N PRO A 78 -0.88 9.20 19.41
CA PRO A 78 0.34 9.43 18.62
C PRO A 78 0.79 8.21 17.81
N ILE A 79 0.13 7.04 17.94
CA ILE A 79 0.49 5.84 17.18
C ILE A 79 0.10 6.05 15.73
N ASN A 80 1.10 5.99 14.84
CA ASN A 80 0.88 6.19 13.41
C ASN A 80 0.30 4.94 12.73
N PHE A 81 -0.28 5.12 11.54
CA PHE A 81 -0.85 3.99 10.78
C PHE A 81 0.18 2.94 10.36
N ALA A 82 1.44 3.30 10.11
CA ALA A 82 2.47 2.36 9.68
C ALA A 82 2.82 1.36 10.80
N SER A 83 2.98 1.85 12.04
CA SER A 83 3.19 1.02 13.22
C SER A 83 2.01 0.09 13.47
N ILE A 84 0.78 0.58 13.27
CA ILE A 84 -0.42 -0.27 13.39
C ILE A 84 -0.43 -1.35 12.31
N ARG A 85 -0.08 -1.01 11.06
CA ARG A 85 0.00 -1.98 9.97
C ARG A 85 1.03 -3.07 10.24
N ALA A 86 2.24 -2.69 10.64
CA ALA A 86 3.30 -3.65 10.93
C ALA A 86 2.88 -4.62 12.03
N ARG A 87 2.26 -4.11 13.10
CA ARG A 87 1.74 -4.93 14.20
C ARG A 87 0.64 -5.87 13.73
N LEU A 88 -0.34 -5.39 12.96
CA LEU A 88 -1.43 -6.23 12.45
C LEU A 88 -0.93 -7.29 11.46
N ALA A 89 0.02 -6.95 10.59
CA ALA A 89 0.62 -7.89 9.65
C ALA A 89 1.37 -9.01 10.40
N ALA A 90 2.17 -8.66 11.42
CA ALA A 90 2.90 -9.63 12.23
C ALA A 90 1.99 -10.58 13.04
N SER A 91 0.72 -10.21 13.28
CA SER A 91 -0.26 -11.09 13.92
C SER A 91 -0.96 -12.05 12.96
N LYS A 92 -0.77 -11.89 11.64
CA LYS A 92 -1.33 -12.80 10.62
C LYS A 92 -0.26 -13.82 10.23
N GLU A 93 -0.64 -15.08 10.10
CA GLU A 93 0.28 -16.19 9.73
C GLU A 93 1.08 -15.89 8.46
N ASN A 94 0.45 -15.26 7.46
CA ASN A 94 1.06 -14.97 6.16
C ASN A 94 1.79 -13.61 6.10
N ASN A 95 1.93 -12.87 7.21
CA ASN A 95 2.40 -11.49 7.23
C ASN A 95 1.67 -10.55 6.24
N GLU A 96 0.42 -10.89 5.90
CA GLU A 96 -0.35 -10.17 4.91
C GLU A 96 -0.65 -8.74 5.40
N PRO A 97 -0.49 -7.70 4.55
CA PRO A 97 -0.86 -6.35 4.95
C PRO A 97 -2.35 -6.27 5.34
N PRO A 98 -2.70 -5.53 6.40
CA PRO A 98 -4.07 -5.42 6.82
C PRO A 98 -4.91 -4.63 5.82
N THR A 99 -6.19 -5.00 5.72
CA THR A 99 -7.15 -4.34 4.85
C THR A 99 -7.49 -2.93 5.36
N GLN A 100 -8.08 -2.10 4.49
CA GLN A 100 -8.50 -0.75 4.86
C GLN A 100 -9.52 -0.74 6.00
N ALA A 101 -10.41 -1.75 6.06
CA ALA A 101 -11.40 -1.92 7.10
C ALA A 101 -10.78 -2.41 8.42
N GLU A 102 -9.85 -3.36 8.39
CA GLU A 102 -9.10 -3.77 9.60
C GLU A 102 -8.35 -2.59 10.21
N MET A 103 -7.70 -1.79 9.35
CA MET A 103 -7.08 -0.54 9.76
C MET A 103 -8.08 0.42 10.39
N PHE A 104 -9.29 0.54 9.83
CA PHE A 104 -10.35 1.37 10.40
C PHE A 104 -10.76 0.87 11.79
N VAL A 105 -11.12 -0.41 11.92
CA VAL A 105 -11.55 -1.04 13.17
C VAL A 105 -10.48 -0.85 14.24
N GLU A 106 -9.24 -1.26 13.97
CA GLU A 106 -8.14 -1.16 14.93
C GLU A 106 -7.94 0.28 15.39
N THR A 107 -7.96 1.24 14.47
CA THR A 107 -7.66 2.63 14.81
C THR A 107 -8.81 3.39 15.49
N ARG A 108 -10.01 2.79 15.57
CA ARG A 108 -11.21 3.37 16.20
C ARG A 108 -11.68 2.60 17.43
N GLN A 109 -11.08 1.45 17.75
CA GLN A 109 -11.32 0.75 19.01
C GLN A 109 -11.13 1.66 20.22
N SER A 110 -11.89 1.36 21.29
CA SER A 110 -11.77 2.03 22.57
C SER A 110 -10.34 1.90 23.12
N THR A 111 -9.82 3.01 23.62
CA THR A 111 -8.62 3.04 24.45
C THR A 111 -9.06 3.10 25.90
N LYS A 112 -8.62 2.12 26.72
CA LYS A 112 -8.82 1.96 28.17
C LYS A 112 -9.72 3.04 28.81
N GLY A 113 -11.02 2.73 28.96
CA GLY A 113 -11.98 3.51 29.76
C GLY A 113 -12.86 4.52 29.00
N LYS A 114 -12.76 4.63 27.66
CA LYS A 114 -13.65 5.53 26.88
C LYS A 114 -14.69 4.74 26.10
N SER A 115 -15.97 5.01 26.30
CA SER A 115 -17.03 4.46 25.44
C SER A 115 -16.88 4.94 24.00
N LEU A 116 -17.32 4.08 23.08
CA LEU A 116 -17.46 4.43 21.67
C LEU A 116 -18.87 4.99 21.46
N ASP A 117 -18.99 5.86 20.46
CA ASP A 117 -20.29 6.29 19.95
C ASP A 117 -20.96 5.12 19.23
N GLU A 118 -22.30 5.05 19.35
CA GLU A 118 -23.13 3.97 18.81
C GLU A 118 -22.93 3.82 17.29
N ASP A 119 -22.99 4.93 16.54
CA ASP A 119 -22.65 4.97 15.11
C ASP A 119 -21.30 4.27 14.78
N THR A 120 -20.25 4.51 15.58
CA THR A 120 -18.94 3.88 15.37
C THR A 120 -18.97 2.39 15.69
N LEU A 121 -19.71 1.98 16.73
CA LEU A 121 -19.86 0.57 17.09
C LEU A 121 -20.57 -0.20 15.96
N ASP A 122 -21.67 0.35 15.44
CA ASP A 122 -22.44 -0.27 14.36
C ASP A 122 -21.60 -0.45 13.09
N VAL A 123 -20.85 0.59 12.72
CA VAL A 123 -19.95 0.52 11.55
C VAL A 123 -18.83 -0.50 11.78
N ILE A 124 -18.26 -0.57 12.99
CA ILE A 124 -17.23 -1.56 13.31
C ILE A 124 -17.81 -2.97 13.22
N ALA A 125 -18.98 -3.22 13.82
CA ALA A 125 -19.64 -4.52 13.82
C ALA A 125 -19.98 -4.97 12.39
N HIS A 126 -20.54 -4.06 11.57
CA HIS A 126 -20.84 -4.32 10.17
C HIS A 126 -19.58 -4.67 9.37
N LEU A 127 -18.51 -3.88 9.49
CA LEU A 127 -17.25 -4.16 8.80
C LEU A 127 -16.61 -5.48 9.24
N GLN A 128 -16.69 -5.82 10.53
CA GLN A 128 -16.19 -7.10 11.05
C GLN A 128 -17.00 -8.29 10.53
N ALA A 129 -18.32 -8.16 10.45
CA ALA A 129 -19.20 -9.19 9.90
C ALA A 129 -18.91 -9.45 8.42
N GLU A 130 -18.76 -8.38 7.62
CA GLU A 130 -18.40 -8.47 6.21
C GLU A 130 -17.00 -9.05 5.99
N ASN A 131 -16.06 -8.82 6.92
CA ASN A 131 -14.69 -9.35 6.84
C ASN A 131 -14.60 -10.85 7.05
N LYS A 132 -15.62 -11.45 7.67
CA LYS A 132 -15.74 -12.92 7.74
C LYS A 132 -16.27 -13.53 6.45
N LYS A 133 -16.93 -12.76 5.59
CA LYS A 133 -17.52 -13.25 4.34
C LYS A 133 -16.48 -13.32 3.22
N SER A 134 -15.94 -12.17 2.81
CA SER A 134 -14.88 -12.10 1.79
C SER A 134 -14.20 -10.74 1.77
N LYS A 135 -13.02 -10.66 1.15
CA LYS A 135 -12.28 -9.38 0.98
C LYS A 135 -13.07 -8.39 0.12
N GLU A 136 -13.73 -8.86 -0.94
CA GLU A 136 -14.56 -8.05 -1.84
C GLU A 136 -15.80 -7.49 -1.13
N SER A 137 -16.42 -8.31 -0.26
CA SER A 137 -17.60 -7.90 0.51
C SER A 137 -17.27 -6.71 1.42
N VAL A 138 -16.13 -6.78 2.12
CA VAL A 138 -15.65 -5.68 2.97
C VAL A 138 -15.34 -4.43 2.18
N ILE A 139 -14.70 -4.57 1.02
CA ILE A 139 -14.37 -3.42 0.16
C ILE A 139 -15.66 -2.72 -0.27
N ARG A 140 -16.67 -3.48 -0.71
CA ARG A 140 -17.99 -2.95 -1.07
C ARG A 140 -18.69 -2.30 0.12
N ALA A 141 -18.70 -2.94 1.28
CA ALA A 141 -19.29 -2.40 2.50
C ALA A 141 -18.62 -1.09 2.94
N PHE A 142 -17.28 -1.03 2.90
CA PHE A 142 -16.52 0.18 3.22
C PHE A 142 -16.84 1.33 2.25
N GLN A 143 -16.93 1.02 0.95
CA GLN A 143 -17.33 2.02 -0.06
C GLN A 143 -18.79 2.46 0.09
N SER A 144 -19.69 1.58 0.52
CA SER A 144 -21.08 1.92 0.80
C SER A 144 -21.19 2.91 1.98
N ILE A 145 -20.46 2.64 3.07
CA ILE A 145 -20.51 3.48 4.28
C ILE A 145 -19.84 4.84 4.06
N PHE A 146 -18.65 4.86 3.43
CA PHE A 146 -17.84 6.08 3.33
C PHE A 146 -17.93 6.77 1.96
N GLY A 147 -18.54 6.14 0.97
CA GLY A 147 -18.48 6.56 -0.43
C GLY A 147 -17.09 6.39 -1.04
N LYS A 148 -17.02 6.66 -2.34
CA LYS A 148 -15.78 6.62 -3.14
C LYS A 148 -14.67 7.48 -2.51
N GLU A 149 -13.44 6.95 -2.55
CA GLU A 149 -12.26 7.70 -2.10
C GLU A 149 -12.07 8.97 -2.94
N LYS A 150 -11.78 10.09 -2.26
CA LYS A 150 -11.59 11.39 -2.90
C LYS A 150 -10.19 11.51 -3.49
N ALA A 151 -10.03 12.41 -4.47
CA ALA A 151 -8.72 12.79 -4.96
C ALA A 151 -7.84 13.34 -3.81
N GLY A 152 -6.59 12.91 -3.76
CA GLY A 152 -5.57 13.44 -2.85
C GLY A 152 -5.26 12.62 -1.60
N ARG A 153 -6.20 11.90 -0.97
CA ARG A 153 -5.88 11.06 0.20
C ARG A 153 -6.80 9.86 0.33
N VAL A 154 -6.21 8.70 0.61
CA VAL A 154 -6.95 7.46 0.92
C VAL A 154 -7.18 7.36 2.43
N ARG A 155 -8.43 7.10 2.85
CA ARG A 155 -8.79 6.91 4.28
C ARG A 155 -8.01 5.75 4.88
N CYS A 156 -7.64 5.84 6.16
CA CYS A 156 -6.86 4.80 6.88
C CYS A 156 -5.45 4.53 6.32
N HIS A 157 -5.02 5.22 5.26
CA HIS A 157 -3.69 5.00 4.69
C HIS A 157 -2.60 5.98 5.17
N GLY A 158 -2.96 6.96 5.99
CA GLY A 158 -2.05 8.00 6.45
C GLY A 158 -2.07 9.25 5.56
N ARG A 159 -1.04 10.09 5.69
CA ARG A 159 -1.03 11.43 5.08
C ARG A 159 -0.62 11.43 3.61
N VAL A 160 0.29 10.54 3.23
CA VAL A 160 1.01 10.58 1.94
C VAL A 160 0.38 9.69 0.86
N THR A 161 -0.46 8.75 1.23
CA THR A 161 -1.05 7.80 0.28
C THR A 161 -2.21 8.42 -0.47
N THR A 162 -2.07 8.50 -1.79
CA THR A 162 -3.10 8.96 -2.72
C THR A 162 -3.63 7.78 -3.53
N PRO A 163 -4.89 7.84 -4.05
CA PRO A 163 -5.42 6.78 -4.90
C PRO A 163 -4.53 6.51 -6.13
N THR A 164 -3.99 7.56 -6.74
CA THR A 164 -3.09 7.46 -7.90
C THR A 164 -1.79 6.73 -7.55
N LEU A 165 -1.23 6.99 -6.37
CA LEU A 165 -0.02 6.31 -5.90
C LEU A 165 -0.27 4.82 -5.67
N LEU A 166 -1.42 4.45 -5.10
CA LEU A 166 -1.78 3.03 -4.92
C LEU A 166 -1.88 2.30 -6.27
N LYS A 167 -2.61 2.88 -7.23
CA LYS A 167 -2.71 2.32 -8.59
C LYS A 167 -1.35 2.17 -9.26
N LYS A 168 -0.45 3.15 -9.09
CA LYS A 168 0.92 3.06 -9.62
C LYS A 168 1.70 1.92 -8.96
N ASN A 169 1.58 1.77 -7.64
CA ASN A 169 2.28 0.70 -6.92
C ASN A 169 1.75 -0.69 -7.28
N GLU A 170 0.44 -0.85 -7.49
CA GLU A 170 -0.17 -2.10 -7.99
C GLU A 170 0.37 -2.47 -9.37
N LYS A 171 0.47 -1.51 -10.29
CA LYS A 171 1.11 -1.70 -11.60
C LYS A 171 2.59 -2.09 -11.48
N ILE A 172 3.31 -1.47 -10.56
CA ILE A 172 4.73 -1.82 -10.32
C ILE A 172 4.83 -3.25 -9.75
N ALA A 173 3.93 -3.65 -8.86
CA ALA A 173 3.93 -4.99 -8.27
C ALA A 173 3.67 -6.07 -9.31
N THR A 174 2.66 -5.88 -10.17
CA THR A 174 2.33 -6.79 -11.27
C THR A 174 3.49 -6.93 -12.26
N LEU A 175 4.09 -5.80 -12.68
CA LEU A 175 5.28 -5.82 -13.53
C LEU A 175 6.46 -6.55 -12.89
N LYS A 176 6.69 -6.37 -11.58
CA LYS A 176 7.76 -7.09 -10.86
C LYS A 176 7.50 -8.60 -10.83
N GLN A 177 6.26 -9.02 -10.66
CA GLN A 177 5.89 -10.44 -10.66
C GLN A 177 6.10 -11.06 -12.04
N GLN A 178 5.65 -10.39 -13.11
CA GLN A 178 5.89 -10.81 -14.50
C GLN A 178 7.38 -10.93 -14.80
N HIS A 179 8.17 -9.91 -14.43
CA HIS A 179 9.61 -9.95 -14.62
C HIS A 179 10.28 -11.09 -13.82
N ALA A 180 9.80 -11.40 -12.61
CA ALA A 180 10.31 -12.53 -11.83
C ALA A 180 9.99 -13.88 -12.50
N THR A 181 8.78 -14.05 -13.05
CA THR A 181 8.40 -15.28 -13.78
C THR A 181 9.16 -15.45 -15.10
N GLU A 182 9.36 -14.36 -15.85
CA GLU A 182 10.15 -14.37 -17.08
C GLU A 182 11.61 -14.70 -16.79
N LYS A 183 12.18 -14.08 -15.75
CA LYS A 183 13.54 -14.37 -15.30
C LYS A 183 13.73 -15.85 -14.95
N ALA A 184 12.83 -16.43 -14.15
CA ALA A 184 12.90 -17.85 -13.79
C ALA A 184 12.79 -18.76 -15.04
N THR A 185 11.96 -18.38 -16.01
CA THR A 185 11.82 -19.13 -17.28
C THR A 185 13.10 -19.06 -18.11
N LEU A 186 13.74 -17.90 -18.18
CA LEU A 186 15.01 -17.72 -18.90
C LEU A 186 16.16 -18.44 -18.21
N GLU A 187 16.25 -18.40 -16.87
CA GLU A 187 17.24 -19.15 -16.10
C GLU A 187 17.13 -20.65 -16.40
N ASN A 188 15.91 -21.21 -16.39
CA ASN A 188 15.69 -22.61 -16.76
C ASN A 188 16.16 -22.93 -18.19
N LYS A 189 15.91 -22.04 -19.16
CA LYS A 189 16.38 -22.25 -20.55
C LYS A 189 17.90 -22.19 -20.66
N VAL A 190 18.54 -21.26 -19.95
CA VAL A 190 20.00 -21.17 -19.90
C VAL A 190 20.61 -22.43 -19.30
N ASP A 191 20.01 -22.99 -18.24
CA ASP A 191 20.47 -24.23 -17.63
C ASP A 191 20.34 -25.44 -18.58
N VAL A 192 19.26 -25.53 -19.35
CA VAL A 192 19.08 -26.56 -20.38
C VAL A 192 20.14 -26.41 -21.48
N MET A 193 20.29 -25.21 -22.02
CA MET A 193 21.30 -24.93 -23.06
C MET A 193 22.73 -25.22 -22.56
N GLN A 194 23.02 -24.94 -21.29
CA GLN A 194 24.34 -25.21 -20.71
C GLN A 194 24.65 -26.71 -20.64
N LYS A 195 23.64 -27.56 -20.39
CA LYS A 195 23.77 -29.03 -20.44
C LYS A 195 24.02 -29.52 -21.85
N GLU A 196 23.21 -29.06 -22.82
CA GLU A 196 23.39 -29.41 -24.25
C GLU A 196 24.78 -29.02 -24.76
N VAL A 197 25.27 -27.83 -24.40
CA VAL A 197 26.63 -27.39 -24.76
C VAL A 197 27.71 -28.26 -24.11
N TYR A 198 27.50 -28.74 -22.88
CA TYR A 198 28.44 -29.66 -22.22
C TYR A 198 28.48 -31.02 -22.92
N GLU A 199 27.31 -31.56 -23.27
CA GLU A 199 27.19 -32.81 -24.04
C GLU A 199 27.88 -32.69 -25.41
N LEU A 200 27.60 -31.63 -26.17
CA LEU A 200 28.24 -31.38 -27.46
C LEU A 200 29.76 -31.24 -27.33
N LYS A 201 30.26 -30.53 -26.29
CA LYS A 201 31.69 -30.45 -26.01
C LYS A 201 32.31 -31.81 -25.70
N SER A 202 31.61 -32.67 -24.95
CA SER A 202 32.09 -34.02 -24.65
C SER A 202 32.21 -34.87 -25.92
N LEU A 203 31.24 -34.77 -26.81
CA LEU A 203 31.17 -35.53 -28.06
C LEU A 203 32.27 -35.11 -29.04
N VAL A 204 32.49 -33.80 -29.20
CA VAL A 204 33.60 -33.25 -30.00
C VAL A 204 34.96 -33.71 -29.47
N LYS A 205 35.14 -33.77 -28.14
CA LYS A 205 36.38 -34.26 -27.52
C LYS A 205 36.64 -35.73 -27.85
N ILE A 206 35.60 -36.57 -27.81
CA ILE A 206 35.70 -37.99 -28.18
C ILE A 206 36.08 -38.12 -29.66
N MET A 207 35.41 -37.39 -30.57
CA MET A 207 35.72 -37.44 -32.00
C MET A 207 37.16 -36.99 -32.32
N LEU A 208 37.65 -35.95 -31.65
CA LEU A 208 39.04 -35.48 -31.81
C LEU A 208 40.06 -36.52 -31.34
N GLN A 209 39.81 -37.20 -30.21
CA GLN A 209 40.66 -38.28 -29.71
C GLN A 209 40.67 -39.50 -30.64
N GLN A 210 39.54 -39.82 -31.28
CA GLN A 210 39.43 -40.92 -32.23
C GLN A 210 40.13 -40.65 -33.56
N LYS A 211 40.11 -39.41 -34.05
CA LYS A 211 40.85 -39.02 -35.26
C LYS A 211 42.36 -39.14 -35.08
N SER A 212 42.87 -38.94 -33.86
CA SER A 212 44.28 -39.20 -33.53
C SER A 212 44.63 -40.69 -33.40
N SER A 213 43.66 -41.60 -33.26
CA SER A 213 43.88 -43.04 -33.13
C SER A 213 43.51 -43.88 -34.37
N GLY A 214 42.94 -43.28 -35.42
CA GLY A 214 42.75 -43.92 -36.73
C GLY A 214 41.56 -44.90 -36.83
N VAL A 215 40.51 -44.73 -36.01
CA VAL A 215 39.30 -45.59 -36.04
C VAL A 215 38.28 -45.09 -37.07
N ASP A 216 37.66 -46.02 -37.81
CA ASP A 216 36.72 -45.78 -38.92
C ASP A 216 35.35 -45.23 -38.47
N LEU A 217 34.85 -44.22 -39.20
CA LEU A 217 33.77 -43.31 -38.78
C LEU A 217 32.36 -43.92 -38.93
N ASP A 218 32.15 -44.80 -39.92
CA ASP A 218 30.83 -45.37 -40.26
C ASP A 218 30.36 -46.43 -39.25
N MET A 219 31.28 -47.15 -38.61
CA MET A 219 30.97 -48.20 -37.65
C MET A 219 30.38 -47.64 -36.33
N LEU A 220 30.76 -46.41 -35.96
CA LEU A 220 30.33 -45.75 -34.72
C LEU A 220 29.02 -44.96 -34.88
N ALA A 221 28.74 -44.39 -36.05
CA ALA A 221 27.47 -43.72 -36.34
C ALA A 221 26.27 -44.67 -36.15
N THR A 222 26.47 -45.93 -36.53
CA THR A 222 25.50 -47.02 -36.34
C THR A 222 25.26 -47.34 -34.85
N GLN A 223 26.28 -47.18 -34.00
CA GLN A 223 26.22 -47.49 -32.57
C GLN A 223 25.59 -46.36 -31.76
N LEU A 224 25.81 -45.09 -32.15
CA LEU A 224 25.20 -43.91 -31.52
C LEU A 224 23.73 -43.68 -31.94
N GLY A 225 23.36 -44.05 -33.18
CA GLY A 225 21.96 -44.00 -33.64
C GLY A 225 21.02 -44.94 -32.84
N SER A 226 21.57 -45.93 -32.14
CA SER A 226 20.82 -46.89 -31.32
C SER A 226 20.47 -46.37 -29.93
N THR A 227 21.12 -45.30 -29.44
CA THR A 227 20.91 -44.78 -28.07
C THR A 227 19.92 -43.63 -27.97
N LEU A 228 19.44 -43.08 -29.10
CA LEU A 228 18.40 -42.05 -29.12
C LEU A 228 17.00 -42.68 -29.18
N GLY A 229 16.66 -43.47 -28.16
CA GLY A 229 15.32 -44.01 -27.94
C GLY A 229 14.35 -42.92 -27.49
N ASN A 230 13.41 -42.60 -28.37
CA ASN A 230 12.17 -41.83 -28.21
C ASN A 230 11.61 -41.73 -26.77
N PRO A 231 11.42 -40.51 -26.21
CA PRO A 231 10.51 -40.30 -25.11
C PRO A 231 9.27 -39.56 -25.62
N ASN A 232 8.29 -40.30 -26.13
CA ASN A 232 6.89 -39.85 -26.16
C ASN A 232 5.99 -41.07 -26.32
N ASN A 233 5.30 -41.43 -25.24
CA ASN A 233 3.83 -41.46 -25.16
C ASN A 233 3.42 -41.84 -23.74
N ASP A 234 2.68 -40.94 -23.06
CA ASP A 234 1.40 -41.30 -22.45
C ASP A 234 0.56 -40.06 -22.08
N ALA A 235 -0.59 -40.02 -22.75
CA ALA A 235 -1.86 -39.31 -22.57
C ALA A 235 -2.08 -38.25 -21.48
N HIS A 236 -2.66 -37.12 -21.90
CA HIS A 236 -3.92 -36.62 -21.33
C HIS A 236 -4.82 -35.96 -22.39
N GLU A 237 -6.11 -36.21 -22.24
CA GLU A 237 -7.26 -36.00 -23.14
C GLU A 237 -7.69 -34.55 -23.46
N GLU A 238 -8.38 -34.45 -24.60
CA GLU A 238 -9.58 -33.63 -24.90
C GLU A 238 -9.50 -32.07 -24.97
N LYS A 239 -9.58 -31.49 -26.19
CA LYS A 239 -10.82 -31.19 -26.94
C LYS A 239 -10.59 -30.29 -28.16
N ASN A 240 -11.24 -30.65 -29.26
CA ASN A 240 -11.28 -29.96 -30.55
C ASN A 240 -11.93 -28.57 -30.46
N TYR A 241 -11.38 -27.60 -31.21
CA TYR A 241 -12.12 -26.47 -31.73
C TYR A 241 -11.93 -26.45 -33.26
N VAL A 242 -13.04 -26.55 -33.97
CA VAL A 242 -13.14 -26.50 -35.43
C VAL A 242 -13.15 -25.04 -35.84
N GLU A 243 -12.15 -24.59 -36.61
CA GLU A 243 -12.29 -23.40 -37.46
C GLU A 243 -13.09 -23.79 -38.69
N GLY A 244 -14.34 -23.33 -38.74
CA GLY A 244 -15.12 -23.24 -39.96
C GLY A 244 -14.98 -21.83 -40.51
N GLU A 245 -14.32 -21.70 -41.67
CA GLU A 245 -14.55 -20.59 -42.58
C GLU A 245 -16.00 -20.66 -43.07
N ILE A 246 -16.73 -19.55 -42.97
CA ILE A 246 -17.94 -19.31 -43.76
C ILE A 246 -17.78 -17.93 -44.40
N GLU A 247 -17.91 -17.94 -45.72
CA GLU A 247 -17.79 -16.82 -46.65
C GLU A 247 -18.76 -15.67 -46.37
N LEU A 248 -18.32 -14.50 -46.84
CA LEU A 248 -19.07 -13.27 -46.98
C LEU A 248 -20.14 -13.40 -48.07
N ASP A 249 -21.38 -13.05 -47.73
CA ASP A 249 -22.32 -12.28 -48.55
C ASP A 249 -23.29 -11.51 -47.62
#